data_AF-A0A7W1UIU0-F1
#
_entry.id   AF-A0A7W1UIU0-F1
#
_cell.length_a   1.000
_cell.length_b   1.000
_cell.length_c   1.000
_cell.angle_alpha   90.00
_cell.angle_beta   90.00
_cell.angle_gamma   90.00
#
_symmetry.space_group_name_H-M   'P 1'
#
loop_
_entity.id
_entity.type
_entity.pdbx_description
1 polymer ?
#
loop_
_entity_poly.entity_id
_entity_poly.type
_entity_poly.pdbx_seq_one_letter_code
_entity_poly.pdbx_strand_id
1 'polypeptide(L)'
;PALAGSYEALFNGVGVADFLLPLRGENGVAELLRPSRLERAIGVIYRPETERLSHYFHASLPEQFDAVIHLNETRAVEPLEPTGEWHAGEPPETYPSGL
;
A
#
# COMPACT_ATOMS: atom_id res chain seq x y z
N PRO A 1 -5.87 2.81 -10.96
CA PRO A 1 -5.58 4.27 -11.03
C PRO A 1 -5.96 4.95 -9.71
N ALA A 2 -5.16 5.93 -9.29
CA ALA A 2 -5.40 6.67 -8.05
C ALA A 2 -6.76 7.38 -8.07
N LEU A 3 -7.48 7.35 -6.95
CA LEU A 3 -8.74 8.09 -6.82
C LEU A 3 -8.48 9.60 -6.72
N ALA A 4 -9.30 10.40 -7.39
CA ALA A 4 -9.22 11.85 -7.31
C ALA A 4 -9.34 12.32 -5.85
N GLY A 5 -8.46 13.24 -5.44
CA GLY A 5 -8.41 13.75 -4.06
C GLY A 5 -7.71 12.82 -3.05
N SER A 6 -7.16 11.68 -3.49
CA SER A 6 -6.32 10.82 -2.64
C SER A 6 -4.88 11.32 -2.55
N TYR A 7 -4.16 10.87 -1.51
CA TYR A 7 -2.71 11.07 -1.43
C TYR A 7 -1.97 10.43 -2.60
N GLU A 8 -2.42 9.27 -3.07
CA GLU A 8 -1.85 8.60 -4.24
C GLU A 8 -1.94 9.49 -5.49
N ALA A 9 -3.10 10.11 -5.74
CA ALA A 9 -3.27 11.03 -6.86
C ALA A 9 -2.41 12.31 -6.72
N LEU A 10 -2.24 12.79 -5.49
CA LEU A 10 -1.35 13.92 -5.20
C LEU A 10 0.10 13.57 -5.51
N PHE A 11 0.57 12.41 -5.05
CA PHE A 11 1.95 11.95 -5.22
C PHE A 11 2.29 11.67 -6.68
N ASN A 12 1.37 11.04 -7.43
CA ASN A 12 1.54 10.84 -8.88
C ASN A 12 1.71 12.17 -9.64
N GLY A 13 1.17 13.27 -9.11
CA GLY A 13 1.29 14.62 -9.71
C GLY A 13 2.62 15.32 -9.46
N VAL A 14 3.48 14.79 -8.58
CA VAL A 14 4.77 15.44 -8.21
C VAL A 14 5.81 15.30 -9.32
N GLY A 15 5.69 14.28 -10.18
CA GLY A 15 6.66 14.02 -11.26
C GLY A 15 8.01 13.46 -10.77
N VAL A 16 8.12 13.12 -9.49
CA VAL A 16 9.25 12.40 -8.90
C VAL A 16 8.76 10.99 -8.59
N ALA A 17 9.45 9.98 -9.10
CA ALA A 17 9.01 8.58 -8.99
C ALA A 17 9.04 8.08 -7.55
N ASP A 18 10.20 8.12 -6.90
CA ASP A 18 10.37 7.57 -5.56
C ASP A 18 10.96 8.64 -4.64
N PHE A 19 10.35 8.80 -3.46
CA PHE A 19 10.78 9.85 -2.53
C PHE A 19 10.44 9.51 -1.07
N LEU A 20 11.18 10.16 -0.16
CA LEU A 20 10.96 10.13 1.28
C LEU A 20 10.41 11.49 1.72
N LEU A 21 9.31 11.46 2.46
CA LEU A 21 8.71 12.63 3.11
C LEU A 21 8.91 12.52 4.62
N PRO A 22 9.84 13.28 5.23
CA PRO A 22 9.86 13.44 6.67
C PRO A 22 8.68 14.31 7.10
N LEU A 23 7.78 13.78 7.93
CA LEU A 23 6.59 14.49 8.42
C LEU A 23 6.79 15.10 9.81
N ARG A 24 7.97 14.91 10.40
CA ARG A 24 8.43 15.59 11.61
C ARG A 24 9.51 16.63 11.29
N GLY A 25 9.59 17.64 12.15
CA GLY A 25 10.62 18.70 12.10
C GLY A 25 10.14 19.99 11.41
N GLU A 26 11.05 20.95 11.27
CA GLU A 26 10.78 22.25 10.66
C GLU A 26 10.81 22.15 9.13
N ASN A 27 9.86 21.42 8.56
CA ASN A 27 9.59 21.40 7.14
C ASN A 27 8.11 21.70 6.88
N GLY A 28 7.82 22.43 5.81
CA GLY A 28 6.43 22.80 5.46
C GLY A 28 5.57 21.62 4.98
N VAL A 29 6.17 20.44 4.79
CA VAL A 29 5.51 19.26 4.20
C VAL A 29 4.41 18.74 5.12
N ALA A 30 4.67 18.68 6.43
CA ALA A 30 3.68 18.25 7.40
C ALA A 30 2.43 19.13 7.33
N GLU A 31 2.57 20.46 7.33
CA GLU A 31 1.44 21.39 7.22
C GLU A 31 0.67 21.22 5.90
N LEU A 32 1.38 21.03 4.79
CA LEU A 32 0.76 20.82 3.47
C LEU A 32 -0.04 19.51 3.38
N LEU A 33 0.35 18.49 4.14
CA LEU A 33 -0.28 17.17 4.15
C LEU A 33 -1.23 16.93 5.33
N ARG A 34 -1.39 17.89 6.24
CA ARG A 34 -2.38 17.83 7.33
C ARG A 34 -3.83 17.78 6.87
N PRO A 35 -4.26 18.49 5.80
CA PRO A 35 -5.65 18.40 5.36
C PRO A 35 -6.05 16.97 5.03
N SER A 36 -7.18 16.52 5.56
CA SER A 36 -7.66 15.15 5.35
C SER A 36 -7.89 14.85 3.86
N ARG A 37 -7.34 13.72 3.40
CA ARG A 37 -7.49 13.20 2.04
C ARG A 37 -7.81 11.72 2.07
N LEU A 38 -8.21 11.19 0.92
CA LEU A 38 -8.39 9.75 0.79
C LEU A 38 -7.03 9.05 0.84
N GLU A 39 -6.89 8.09 1.73
CA GLU A 39 -5.77 7.18 1.84
C GLU A 39 -6.24 5.78 1.47
N ARG A 40 -5.41 5.07 0.69
CA ARG A 40 -5.64 3.66 0.37
C ARG A 40 -4.83 2.81 1.33
N ALA A 41 -5.48 1.93 2.09
CA ALA A 41 -4.80 0.86 2.82
C ALA A 41 -5.38 -0.50 2.44
N ILE A 42 -4.51 -1.36 1.91
CA ILE A 42 -4.81 -2.76 1.60
C ILE A 42 -4.11 -3.59 2.68
N GLY A 43 -4.93 -4.24 3.52
CA GLY A 43 -4.45 -5.15 4.56
C GLY A 43 -4.27 -6.58 4.04
N VAL A 44 -4.44 -7.55 4.93
CA VAL A 44 -4.25 -8.99 4.63
C VAL A 44 -5.22 -9.52 3.57
N ILE A 45 -6.43 -8.97 3.50
CA ILE A 45 -7.46 -9.38 2.55
C ILE A 45 -7.63 -8.27 1.52
N TYR A 46 -7.27 -8.55 0.27
CA TYR A 46 -7.57 -7.69 -0.87
C TYR A 46 -8.87 -8.16 -1.54
N ARG A 47 -9.87 -7.28 -1.61
CA ARG A 47 -11.13 -7.51 -2.34
C ARG A 47 -11.30 -6.45 -3.43
N PRO A 48 -10.83 -6.70 -4.67
CA PRO A 48 -10.85 -5.70 -5.72
C PRO A 48 -12.26 -5.20 -6.04
N GLU A 49 -13.28 -6.06 -5.94
CA GLU A 49 -14.67 -5.73 -6.26
C GLU A 49 -15.27 -4.66 -5.34
N THR A 50 -14.74 -4.54 -4.12
CA THR A 50 -15.20 -3.57 -3.11
C THR A 50 -14.11 -2.57 -2.72
N GLU A 51 -13.01 -2.46 -3.48
CA GLU A 51 -11.82 -1.72 -3.09
C GLU A 51 -12.12 -0.27 -2.68
N ARG A 52 -12.97 0.43 -3.44
CA ARG A 52 -13.36 1.81 -3.12
C ARG A 52 -14.07 1.95 -1.78
N LEU A 53 -14.88 0.97 -1.38
CA LEU A 53 -15.64 1.00 -0.14
C LEU A 53 -14.86 0.40 1.03
N SER A 54 -13.97 -0.56 0.77
CA SER A 54 -13.30 -1.35 1.80
C SER A 54 -11.87 -0.89 2.12
N HIS A 55 -11.22 -0.17 1.21
CA HIS A 55 -9.79 0.13 1.32
C HIS A 55 -9.43 1.62 1.22
N TYR A 56 -10.40 2.50 1.01
CA TYR A 56 -10.19 3.95 1.06
C TYR A 56 -10.88 4.56 2.29
N PHE A 57 -10.14 5.39 3.01
CA PHE A 57 -10.66 6.16 4.16
C PHE A 57 -10.04 7.55 4.19
N HIS A 58 -10.68 8.44 4.94
CA HIS A 58 -10.17 9.79 5.15
C HIS A 58 -9.10 9.81 6.24
N ALA A 59 -7.97 10.45 5.93
CA ALA A 59 -6.76 10.38 6.72
C ALA A 59 -5.94 11.68 6.65
N SER A 60 -5.24 11.98 7.75
CA SER A 60 -4.17 12.99 7.81
C SER A 60 -2.84 12.24 7.93
N LEU A 61 -1.99 12.28 6.89
CA LEU A 61 -0.72 11.52 6.90
C LEU A 61 0.19 11.91 8.07
N PRO A 62 0.39 13.21 8.40
CA PRO A 62 1.26 13.61 9.51
C PRO A 62 0.72 13.24 10.90
N GLU A 63 -0.57 12.93 11.01
CA GLU A 63 -1.16 12.43 12.26
C GLU A 63 -0.97 10.92 12.44
N GLN A 64 -0.71 10.19 11.35
CA GLN A 64 -0.51 8.74 11.37
C GLN A 64 0.96 8.33 11.36
N PHE A 65 1.80 9.09 10.64
CA PHE A 65 3.17 8.68 10.36
C PHE A 65 4.17 9.79 10.63
N ASP A 66 5.37 9.37 11.02
CA ASP A 66 6.51 10.27 11.21
C ASP A 66 7.27 10.54 9.92
N ALA A 67 7.17 9.61 8.98
CA ALA A 67 7.71 9.72 7.62
C ALA A 67 6.93 8.79 6.68
N VAL A 68 6.92 9.14 5.40
CA VAL A 68 6.32 8.32 4.33
C VAL A 68 7.35 8.08 3.24
N ILE A 69 7.47 6.83 2.79
CA ILE A 69 8.21 6.46 1.59
C ILE A 69 7.18 6.21 0.50
N HIS A 70 7.27 6.97 -0.59
CA HIS A 70 6.47 6.74 -1.79
C HIS A 70 7.30 5.97 -2.81
N LEU A 71 6.71 4.90 -3.33
CA LEU A 71 7.19 4.15 -4.49
C LEU A 71 6.10 4.25 -5.56
N ASN A 72 6.43 4.82 -6.72
CA ASN A 72 5.43 5.03 -7.78
C ASN A 72 4.98 3.71 -8.41
N GLU A 73 5.90 2.76 -8.56
CA GLU A 73 5.62 1.42 -9.09
C GLU A 73 6.01 0.36 -8.07
N THR A 74 5.11 -0.60 -7.86
CA THR A 74 5.34 -1.77 -7.02
C THR A 74 4.95 -3.03 -7.77
N ARG A 75 5.52 -4.16 -7.38
CA ARG A 75 5.19 -5.48 -7.90
C ARG A 75 4.82 -6.41 -6.75
N ALA A 76 4.10 -7.49 -7.07
CA ALA A 76 3.82 -8.53 -6.10
C ALA A 76 5.13 -9.07 -5.49
N VAL A 77 5.10 -9.39 -4.19
CA VAL A 77 6.21 -10.07 -3.53
C VAL A 77 6.33 -11.50 -4.06
N GLU A 78 7.56 -11.98 -4.13
CA GLU A 78 7.87 -13.38 -4.43
C GLU A 78 7.93 -14.15 -3.10
N PRO A 79 7.14 -15.23 -2.91
CA PRO A 79 7.21 -16.04 -1.70
C PRO A 79 8.63 -16.60 -1.50
N LEU A 80 9.11 -16.64 -0.25
CA LEU A 80 10.38 -17.28 0.09
C LEU A 80 10.34 -18.80 -0.14
N GLU A 81 9.17 -19.40 0.11
CA GLU A 81 8.87 -20.79 -0.21
C GLU A 81 7.58 -20.83 -1.05
N PRO A 82 7.65 -21.28 -2.32
CA PRO A 82 6.45 -21.46 -3.13
C PRO A 82 5.56 -22.54 -2.52
N THR A 83 4.30 -22.21 -2.25
CA THR A 83 3.29 -23.23 -1.94
C THR A 83 2.78 -23.87 -3.23
N GLY A 84 2.17 -25.05 -3.15
CA GLY A 84 1.59 -25.75 -4.32
C GLY A 84 0.54 -24.92 -5.09
N GLU A 85 0.00 -23.84 -4.50
CA GLU A 85 -0.90 -22.91 -5.19
C GLU A 85 -0.18 -21.94 -6.15
N TRP A 86 1.12 -21.69 -5.95
CA TRP A 86 1.96 -20.88 -6.86
C TRP A 86 2.47 -21.67 -8.07
N HIS A 87 2.56 -23.00 -7.93
CA HIS A 87 2.81 -23.90 -9.05
C HIS A 87 1.47 -24.24 -9.67
N ALA A 88 1.18 -23.73 -10.87
CA ALA A 88 -0.01 -24.11 -11.61
C ALA A 88 -0.09 -25.64 -11.78
N GLY A 89 -0.83 -26.32 -10.89
CA GLY A 89 -1.27 -27.70 -11.05
C GLY A 89 -0.52 -28.80 -10.31
N GLU A 90 0.38 -28.54 -9.34
CA GLU A 90 0.91 -29.63 -8.50
C GLU A 90 0.21 -29.67 -7.14
N PRO A 91 -0.62 -30.70 -6.86
CA PRO A 91 -1.18 -30.88 -5.54
C PRO A 91 -0.04 -31.13 -4.54
N PRO A 92 -0.15 -30.64 -3.29
CA PRO A 92 0.92 -30.79 -2.31
C PRO A 92 1.29 -32.26 -2.16
N GLU A 93 2.58 -32.58 -2.28
CA GLU A 93 3.09 -33.88 -1.84
C GLU A 93 2.74 -34.03 -0.37
N THR A 94 1.78 -34.91 -0.09
CA THR A 94 1.34 -35.23 1.26
C THR A 94 2.51 -35.82 2.04
N TYR A 95 3.22 -34.99 2.81
CA TYR A 95 4.16 -35.48 3.82
C TYR A 95 4.32 -34.54 5.03
N PRO A 96 4.44 -35.10 6.25
CA PRO A 96 4.15 -36.48 6.62
C PRO A 96 2.67 -36.60 7.01
N SER A 97 1.92 -37.44 6.29
CA SER A 97 0.73 -38.04 6.89
C SER A 97 1.19 -38.87 8.10
N GLY A 98 0.91 -38.39 9.30
CA GLY A 98 1.32 -39.01 10.55
C GLY A 98 0.16 -39.09 11.55
N LEU A 99 -0.55 -40.22 11.49
CA LEU A 99 -1.57 -40.77 12.41
C LEU A 99 -2.93 -40.07 12.50
#